data_AF-A0A534HQT2-F1
#
_entry.id   AF-A0A534HQT2-F1
#
_cell.length_a   1.000
_cell.length_b   1.000
_cell.length_c   1.000
_cell.angle_alpha   90.00
_cell.angle_beta   90.00
_cell.angle_gamma   90.00
#
_symmetry.space_group_name_H-M   'P 1'
#
loop_
_entity.id
_entity.type
_entity.pdbx_description
1 polymer ?
#
loop_
_entity_poly.entity_id
_entity_poly.type
_entity_poly.pdbx_seq_one_letter_code
_entity_poly.pdbx_strand_id
1 'polypeptide(L)'
;MEDLSAFAIAHPEFCDPKAVRVPGHGAVPNLEGARPFELTAEALSAYRMDVSKDSTTLPNMLKIGPEAVAFYMSFRLVPDRWGIYIRERALRALKDEYHRIIWRDLGKYADQNVDDVAEKVETTLVLDYLLAHNRVHFLVDKAAAEWEAKGGIARYAPYQSTWYAAPPKATLVPEDVGNLEEALANMEAFRQYINPSYADGVSKLVEGRLDERNVNEWKAFFIGGRFAVEMANVFSRQPPGWKDFVRFLNRKTSVGSTNYVRIQYSYNPEMLERGQKELSRRLAGGAPDTPNLFKTDVAEPPPVFLL
;
A
#
# COMPACT_ATOMS: atom_id res chain seq x y z
N MET A 1 -15.45 16.25 -0.04
CA MET A 1 -14.35 16.11 -1.02
C MET A 1 -13.80 17.48 -1.33
N GLU A 2 -12.50 17.65 -1.10
CA GLU A 2 -11.78 18.85 -1.53
C GLU A 2 -11.84 18.97 -3.06
N ASP A 3 -12.17 20.17 -3.56
CA ASP A 3 -12.28 20.40 -5.00
C ASP A 3 -10.91 20.68 -5.60
N LEU A 4 -10.29 19.61 -6.13
CA LEU A 4 -9.00 19.67 -6.83
C LEU A 4 -9.16 19.83 -8.35
N SER A 5 -10.40 19.90 -8.85
CA SER A 5 -10.68 19.90 -10.30
C SER A 5 -10.14 21.15 -11.01
N ALA A 6 -10.10 22.28 -10.30
CA ALA A 6 -9.64 23.56 -10.84
C ALA A 6 -8.12 23.70 -10.88
N PHE A 7 -7.35 22.82 -10.23
CA PHE A 7 -5.90 23.01 -10.09
C PHE A 7 -5.20 23.04 -11.44
N ALA A 8 -5.51 22.11 -12.34
CA ALA A 8 -4.89 22.05 -13.67
C ALA A 8 -5.23 23.28 -14.54
N ILE A 9 -6.37 23.92 -14.31
CA ILE A 9 -6.78 25.15 -14.98
C ILE A 9 -6.02 26.36 -14.41
N ALA A 10 -5.88 26.41 -13.09
CA ALA A 10 -5.23 27.52 -12.38
C ALA A 10 -3.69 27.50 -12.51
N HIS A 11 -3.09 26.31 -12.63
CA HIS A 11 -1.65 26.10 -12.61
C HIS A 11 -1.17 25.13 -13.72
N PRO A 12 -1.46 25.40 -15.00
CA PRO A 12 -1.11 24.51 -16.11
C PRO A 12 0.39 24.20 -16.20
N GLU A 13 1.25 25.10 -15.71
CA GLU A 13 2.70 24.93 -15.65
C GLU A 13 3.16 23.75 -14.77
N PHE A 14 2.32 23.29 -13.83
CA PHE A 14 2.62 22.15 -12.94
C PHE A 14 1.91 20.86 -13.35
N CYS A 15 1.33 20.81 -14.56
CA CYS A 15 0.46 19.73 -15.02
C CYS A 15 0.93 19.07 -16.33
N ASP A 16 2.18 19.28 -16.76
CA ASP A 16 2.71 18.65 -17.99
C ASP A 16 2.67 17.11 -17.88
N PRO A 17 1.89 16.41 -18.73
CA PRO A 17 1.80 14.95 -18.72
C PRO A 17 3.11 14.21 -19.03
N LYS A 18 4.11 14.91 -19.60
CA LYS A 18 5.46 14.33 -19.82
C LYS A 18 6.33 14.40 -18.57
N ALA A 19 6.03 15.34 -17.67
CA ALA A 19 6.78 15.55 -16.43
C ALA A 19 6.09 14.89 -15.23
N VAL A 20 4.76 14.95 -15.19
CA VAL A 20 3.91 14.32 -14.19
C VAL A 20 3.48 12.95 -14.71
N ARG A 21 4.04 11.90 -14.13
CA ARG A 21 3.71 10.52 -14.48
C ARG A 21 2.80 9.88 -13.45
N VAL A 22 2.09 8.84 -13.87
CA VAL A 22 1.54 7.85 -12.94
C VAL A 22 2.73 7.03 -12.40
N PRO A 23 2.96 6.96 -11.08
CA PRO A 23 4.00 6.13 -10.48
C PRO A 23 4.07 4.74 -11.08
N GLY A 24 5.28 4.22 -11.34
CA GLY A 24 5.48 2.89 -11.94
C GLY A 24 5.04 2.73 -13.40
N HIS A 25 4.40 3.73 -14.01
CA HIS A 25 3.92 3.68 -15.40
C HIS A 25 4.69 4.68 -16.29
N GLY A 26 5.04 4.24 -17.50
CA GLY A 26 5.72 5.08 -18.49
C GLY A 26 4.79 6.06 -19.24
N ALA A 27 3.48 5.94 -19.03
CA ALA A 27 2.43 6.77 -19.61
C ALA A 27 1.15 6.68 -18.77
N VAL A 28 0.17 7.53 -19.05
CA VAL A 28 -1.16 7.48 -18.43
C VAL A 28 -1.87 6.18 -18.84
N PRO A 29 -2.28 5.31 -17.89
CA PRO A 29 -3.05 4.11 -18.20
C PRO A 29 -4.43 4.44 -18.78
N ASN A 30 -4.98 3.54 -19.61
CA ASN A 30 -6.36 3.67 -20.08
C ASN A 30 -7.35 3.53 -18.89
N LEU A 31 -8.31 4.44 -18.81
CA LEU A 31 -9.34 4.51 -17.77
C LEU A 31 -10.75 4.16 -18.31
N GLU A 32 -10.85 3.74 -19.56
CA GLU A 32 -12.12 3.32 -20.15
C GLU A 32 -12.75 2.16 -19.36
N GLY A 33 -14.07 2.24 -19.13
CA GLY A 33 -14.81 1.23 -18.36
C GLY A 33 -14.70 1.36 -16.84
N ALA A 34 -13.88 2.28 -16.32
CA ALA A 34 -13.72 2.42 -14.87
C ALA A 34 -15.03 2.85 -14.19
N ARG A 35 -15.35 2.19 -13.08
CA ARG A 35 -16.56 2.45 -12.29
C ARG A 35 -16.21 2.83 -10.85
N PRO A 36 -16.95 3.74 -10.20
CA PRO A 36 -16.75 4.04 -8.79
C PRO A 36 -16.87 2.79 -7.92
N PHE A 37 -16.06 2.74 -6.86
CA PHE A 37 -16.07 1.68 -5.87
C PHE A 37 -16.11 2.27 -4.47
N GLU A 38 -17.25 2.08 -3.83
CA GLU A 38 -17.47 2.56 -2.47
C GLU A 38 -16.79 1.64 -1.46
N LEU A 39 -15.99 2.23 -0.57
CA LEU A 39 -15.32 1.52 0.51
C LEU A 39 -16.18 1.52 1.80
N THR A 40 -17.49 1.31 1.65
CA THR A 40 -18.41 1.14 2.77
C THR A 40 -18.43 -0.33 3.22
N ALA A 41 -18.82 -0.58 4.47
CA ALA A 41 -18.89 -1.94 5.00
C ALA A 41 -19.89 -2.80 4.18
N GLU A 42 -20.98 -2.20 3.73
CA GLU A 42 -22.02 -2.82 2.91
C GLU A 42 -21.48 -3.19 1.52
N ALA A 43 -20.81 -2.24 0.84
CA ALA A 43 -20.24 -2.46 -0.47
C ALA A 43 -19.15 -3.54 -0.43
N LEU A 44 -18.25 -3.49 0.56
CA LEU A 44 -17.20 -4.50 0.74
C LEU A 44 -17.77 -5.89 1.07
N SER A 45 -18.82 -5.96 1.89
CA SER A 45 -19.45 -7.25 2.24
C SER A 45 -20.17 -7.90 1.05
N ALA A 46 -20.71 -7.08 0.13
CA ALA A 46 -21.39 -7.53 -1.08
C ALA A 46 -20.44 -7.78 -2.26
N TYR A 47 -19.26 -7.16 -2.28
CA TYR A 47 -18.31 -7.26 -3.39
C TYR A 47 -17.79 -8.69 -3.58
N ARG A 48 -17.80 -9.16 -4.83
CA ARG A 48 -17.26 -10.45 -5.26
C ARG A 48 -16.42 -10.25 -6.51
N MET A 49 -15.29 -10.95 -6.60
CA MET A 49 -14.39 -10.86 -7.75
C MET A 49 -14.73 -11.92 -8.80
N ASP A 50 -15.75 -11.63 -9.62
CA ASP A 50 -16.26 -12.53 -10.66
C ASP A 50 -15.55 -12.38 -12.02
N VAL A 51 -14.25 -12.06 -11.97
CA VAL A 51 -13.40 -11.90 -13.16
C VAL A 51 -12.27 -12.93 -13.18
N SER A 52 -11.85 -13.32 -14.38
CA SER A 52 -10.67 -14.18 -14.54
C SER A 52 -9.40 -13.44 -14.13
N LYS A 53 -8.54 -14.11 -13.36
CA LYS A 53 -7.25 -13.54 -12.96
C LYS A 53 -6.37 -13.22 -14.17
N ASP A 54 -5.58 -12.18 -14.04
CA ASP A 54 -4.50 -11.89 -14.98
C ASP A 54 -3.21 -12.61 -14.55
N SER A 55 -2.77 -13.58 -15.36
CA SER A 55 -1.56 -14.36 -15.08
C SER A 55 -0.27 -13.54 -15.16
N THR A 56 -0.32 -12.34 -15.75
CA THR A 56 0.83 -11.45 -15.87
C THR A 56 1.00 -10.52 -14.67
N THR A 57 0.02 -10.49 -13.74
CA THR A 57 0.05 -9.60 -12.59
C THR A 57 1.27 -9.79 -11.70
N LEU A 58 1.52 -10.99 -11.15
CA LEU A 58 2.66 -11.21 -10.25
C LEU A 58 4.01 -10.93 -10.95
N PRO A 59 4.25 -11.35 -12.22
CA PRO A 59 5.41 -10.92 -12.99
C PRO A 59 5.54 -9.41 -13.19
N ASN A 60 4.43 -8.70 -13.42
CA ASN A 60 4.45 -7.25 -13.63
C ASN A 60 4.68 -6.49 -12.32
N MET A 61 4.12 -6.99 -11.21
CA MET A 61 4.45 -6.46 -9.91
C MET A 61 5.98 -6.55 -9.69
N LEU A 62 6.70 -7.57 -10.21
CA LEU A 62 8.19 -7.67 -10.07
C LEU A 62 8.91 -6.48 -10.69
N LYS A 63 8.29 -5.87 -11.69
CA LYS A 63 8.89 -4.81 -12.49
C LYS A 63 8.51 -3.43 -11.98
N ILE A 64 7.25 -3.25 -11.63
CA ILE A 64 6.66 -1.92 -11.36
C ILE A 64 5.95 -1.82 -10.01
N GLY A 65 6.03 -2.84 -9.16
CA GLY A 65 5.45 -2.82 -7.82
C GLY A 65 3.93 -2.99 -7.76
N PRO A 66 3.30 -2.57 -6.66
CA PRO A 66 1.84 -2.60 -6.46
C PRO A 66 1.03 -1.91 -7.56
N GLU A 67 1.66 -1.00 -8.31
CA GLU A 67 1.11 -0.27 -9.45
C GLU A 67 0.73 -1.16 -10.63
N ALA A 68 1.18 -2.42 -10.65
CA ALA A 68 0.65 -3.43 -11.57
C ALA A 68 -0.79 -3.83 -11.23
N VAL A 69 -1.20 -3.70 -9.97
CA VAL A 69 -2.55 -4.04 -9.49
C VAL A 69 -3.42 -2.80 -9.33
N ALA A 70 -2.92 -1.78 -8.63
CA ALA A 70 -3.65 -0.54 -8.40
C ALA A 70 -2.73 0.68 -8.46
N PHE A 71 -3.18 1.77 -9.08
CA PHE A 71 -2.39 2.98 -9.29
C PHE A 71 -3.19 4.23 -8.95
N TYR A 72 -2.50 5.28 -8.47
CA TYR A 72 -3.06 6.60 -8.26
C TYR A 72 -2.97 7.45 -9.54
N MET A 73 -4.10 7.98 -9.98
CA MET A 73 -4.21 8.97 -11.05
C MET A 73 -4.28 10.37 -10.44
N SER A 74 -3.31 11.22 -10.77
CA SER A 74 -3.24 12.60 -10.28
C SER A 74 -4.37 13.47 -10.84
N PHE A 75 -4.94 14.33 -10.00
CA PHE A 75 -5.87 15.39 -10.38
C PHE A 75 -5.26 16.41 -11.35
N ARG A 76 -3.93 16.47 -11.45
CA ARG A 76 -3.21 17.29 -12.43
C ARG A 76 -3.37 16.79 -13.86
N LEU A 77 -3.56 15.47 -14.02
CA LEU A 77 -3.60 14.82 -15.33
C LEU A 77 -5.04 14.65 -15.81
N VAL A 78 -5.94 14.21 -14.91
CA VAL A 78 -7.33 13.92 -15.25
C VAL A 78 -8.24 14.46 -14.13
N PRO A 79 -8.49 15.78 -14.07
CA PRO A 79 -9.15 16.44 -12.94
C PRO A 79 -10.56 15.91 -12.60
N ASP A 80 -11.28 15.37 -13.59
CA ASP A 80 -12.63 14.84 -13.40
C ASP A 80 -12.66 13.34 -13.06
N ARG A 81 -11.51 12.66 -13.17
CA ARG A 81 -11.40 11.20 -13.00
C ARG A 81 -10.11 10.83 -12.26
N TRP A 82 -9.64 11.69 -11.38
CA TRP A 82 -8.51 11.39 -10.51
C TRP A 82 -8.93 10.42 -9.42
N GLY A 83 -7.97 9.75 -8.80
CA GLY A 83 -8.24 8.81 -7.72
C GLY A 83 -7.41 7.54 -7.81
N ILE A 84 -7.78 6.53 -7.02
CA ILE A 84 -7.11 5.22 -7.03
C ILE A 84 -7.88 4.29 -7.94
N TYR A 85 -7.17 3.68 -8.88
CA TYR A 85 -7.72 2.73 -9.84
C TYR A 85 -7.20 1.34 -9.54
N ILE A 86 -8.10 0.37 -9.35
CA ILE A 86 -7.77 -1.03 -9.05
C ILE A 86 -8.17 -1.89 -10.25
N ARG A 87 -7.22 -2.61 -10.84
CA ARG A 87 -7.50 -3.56 -11.93
C ARG A 87 -8.07 -4.85 -11.34
N GLU A 88 -9.35 -5.14 -11.57
CA GLU A 88 -10.08 -6.25 -10.92
C GLU A 88 -9.41 -7.60 -11.21
N ARG A 89 -8.96 -7.83 -12.44
CA ARG A 89 -8.27 -9.08 -12.83
C ARG A 89 -6.93 -9.25 -12.12
N ALA A 90 -6.23 -8.14 -11.86
CA ALA A 90 -4.96 -8.15 -11.15
C ALA A 90 -5.18 -8.27 -9.63
N LEU A 91 -6.23 -7.62 -9.11
CA LEU A 91 -6.68 -7.77 -7.73
C LEU A 91 -6.98 -9.23 -7.44
N ARG A 92 -7.68 -9.92 -8.34
CA ARG A 92 -7.94 -11.36 -8.24
C ARG A 92 -6.66 -12.18 -8.19
N ALA A 93 -5.66 -11.88 -9.03
CA ALA A 93 -4.39 -12.57 -9.03
C ALA A 93 -3.62 -12.39 -7.70
N LEU A 94 -3.65 -11.19 -7.13
CA LEU A 94 -3.02 -10.91 -5.84
C LEU A 94 -3.78 -11.57 -4.67
N LYS A 95 -5.12 -11.57 -4.70
CA LYS A 95 -5.97 -12.28 -3.74
C LYS A 95 -5.64 -13.78 -3.71
N ASP A 96 -5.55 -14.42 -4.88
CA ASP A 96 -5.21 -15.83 -4.99
C ASP A 96 -3.83 -16.15 -4.33
N GLU A 97 -2.87 -15.22 -4.36
CA GLU A 97 -1.58 -15.39 -3.68
C GLU A 97 -1.70 -15.25 -2.15
N TYR A 98 -2.55 -14.32 -1.66
CA TYR A 98 -2.85 -14.21 -0.23
C TYR A 98 -3.57 -15.46 0.28
N HIS A 99 -4.53 -15.95 -0.50
CA HIS A 99 -5.22 -17.21 -0.26
C HIS A 99 -4.21 -18.35 -0.08
N ARG A 100 -3.24 -18.49 -1.00
CA ARG A 100 -2.20 -19.52 -0.91
C ARG A 100 -1.40 -19.44 0.39
N ILE A 101 -1.07 -18.24 0.86
CA ILE A 101 -0.32 -18.03 2.12
C ILE A 101 -1.17 -18.39 3.32
N ILE A 102 -2.39 -17.86 3.39
CA ILE A 102 -3.32 -18.07 4.50
C ILE A 102 -3.67 -19.55 4.61
N TRP A 103 -4.09 -20.18 3.52
CA TRP A 103 -4.52 -21.59 3.54
C TRP A 103 -3.38 -22.58 3.78
N ARG A 104 -2.16 -22.25 3.38
CA ARG A 104 -0.98 -23.05 3.75
C ARG A 104 -0.80 -23.13 5.27
N ASP A 105 -0.99 -22.01 5.99
CA ASP A 105 -0.70 -21.94 7.42
C ASP A 105 -1.92 -22.21 8.31
N LEU A 106 -3.09 -21.72 7.89
CA LEU A 106 -4.33 -21.71 8.67
C LEU A 106 -5.39 -22.68 8.17
N GLY A 107 -5.34 -23.07 6.89
CA GLY A 107 -6.35 -23.95 6.29
C GLY A 107 -6.53 -25.29 7.00
N LYS A 108 -5.46 -25.78 7.62
CA LYS A 108 -5.47 -27.01 8.43
C LYS A 108 -6.26 -26.92 9.74
N TYR A 109 -6.62 -25.71 10.19
CA TYR A 109 -7.43 -25.47 11.37
C TYR A 109 -8.91 -25.20 11.03
N ALA A 110 -9.26 -25.18 9.73
CA ALA A 110 -10.64 -25.08 9.27
C ALA A 110 -11.25 -26.47 9.18
N ASP A 111 -12.06 -26.83 10.18
CA ASP A 111 -12.86 -28.06 10.25
C ASP A 111 -14.27 -27.89 9.65
N GLN A 112 -14.71 -26.64 9.50
CA GLN A 112 -15.93 -26.24 8.79
C GLN A 112 -15.60 -25.41 7.54
N ASN A 113 -16.58 -25.27 6.64
CA ASN A 113 -16.43 -24.42 5.46
C ASN A 113 -16.40 -22.93 5.88
N VAL A 114 -15.30 -22.26 5.52
CA VAL A 114 -15.05 -20.84 5.76
C VAL A 114 -14.71 -20.08 4.48
N ASP A 115 -14.97 -20.63 3.29
CA ASP A 115 -14.53 -20.07 2.01
C ASP A 115 -15.06 -18.65 1.76
N ASP A 116 -16.33 -18.38 2.11
CA ASP A 116 -16.96 -17.07 1.99
C ASP A 116 -16.31 -16.02 2.91
N VAL A 117 -15.88 -16.44 4.11
CA VAL A 117 -15.20 -15.59 5.08
C VAL A 117 -13.74 -15.39 4.67
N ALA A 118 -13.06 -16.46 4.24
CA ALA A 118 -11.68 -16.40 3.77
C ALA A 118 -11.56 -15.45 2.59
N GLU A 119 -12.50 -15.50 1.64
CA GLU A 119 -12.54 -14.56 0.52
C GLU A 119 -12.66 -13.10 1.00
N LYS A 120 -13.49 -12.82 2.01
CA LYS A 120 -13.62 -11.46 2.57
C LYS A 120 -12.34 -11.00 3.26
N VAL A 121 -11.73 -11.86 4.07
CA VAL A 121 -10.46 -11.58 4.76
C VAL A 121 -9.37 -11.29 3.73
N GLU A 122 -9.19 -12.16 2.74
CA GLU A 122 -8.19 -12.01 1.68
C GLU A 122 -8.41 -10.73 0.87
N THR A 123 -9.65 -10.45 0.47
CA THR A 123 -10.00 -9.24 -0.29
C THR A 123 -9.71 -7.98 0.51
N THR A 124 -10.06 -7.95 1.80
CA THR A 124 -9.82 -6.81 2.68
C THR A 124 -8.32 -6.57 2.85
N LEU A 125 -7.55 -7.62 3.13
CA LEU A 125 -6.09 -7.54 3.28
C LEU A 125 -5.42 -7.00 2.00
N VAL A 126 -5.85 -7.47 0.83
CA VAL A 126 -5.30 -6.98 -0.44
C VAL A 126 -5.69 -5.52 -0.69
N LEU A 127 -6.94 -5.13 -0.42
CA LEU A 127 -7.38 -3.76 -0.58
C LEU A 127 -6.64 -2.82 0.38
N ASP A 128 -6.50 -3.18 1.65
CA ASP A 128 -5.77 -2.39 2.64
C ASP A 128 -4.32 -2.13 2.20
N TYR A 129 -3.65 -3.17 1.68
CA TYR A 129 -2.32 -3.03 1.10
C TYR A 129 -2.26 -1.99 -0.02
N LEU A 130 -3.12 -2.16 -1.02
CA LEU A 130 -3.11 -1.35 -2.24
C LEU A 130 -3.53 0.09 -1.97
N LEU A 131 -4.50 0.29 -1.07
CA LEU A 131 -5.01 1.59 -0.69
C LEU A 131 -4.00 2.35 0.18
N ALA A 132 -3.35 1.67 1.14
CA ALA A 132 -2.28 2.27 1.92
C ALA A 132 -1.15 2.75 1.00
N HIS A 133 -0.77 1.93 0.02
CA HIS A 133 0.25 2.27 -0.97
C HIS A 133 -0.11 3.48 -1.82
N ASN A 134 -1.25 3.42 -2.50
CA ASN A 134 -1.65 4.48 -3.42
C ASN A 134 -2.04 5.78 -2.72
N ARG A 135 -2.42 5.73 -1.44
CA ARG A 135 -2.69 6.93 -0.64
C ARG A 135 -1.43 7.76 -0.39
N VAL A 136 -0.25 7.15 -0.26
CA VAL A 136 0.98 7.93 -0.08
C VAL A 136 1.23 8.82 -1.30
N HIS A 137 1.05 8.27 -2.52
CA HIS A 137 1.22 9.01 -3.77
C HIS A 137 0.30 10.23 -3.85
N PHE A 138 -0.96 10.07 -3.42
CA PHE A 138 -1.91 11.17 -3.31
C PHE A 138 -1.45 12.24 -2.32
N LEU A 139 -1.01 11.85 -1.12
CA LEU A 139 -0.58 12.79 -0.09
C LEU A 139 0.62 13.63 -0.54
N VAL A 140 1.59 12.99 -1.22
CA VAL A 140 2.75 13.68 -1.79
C VAL A 140 2.33 14.63 -2.90
N ASP A 141 1.48 14.18 -3.83
CA ASP A 141 0.98 15.01 -4.94
C ASP A 141 0.21 16.24 -4.45
N LYS A 142 -0.68 16.04 -3.47
CA LYS A 142 -1.46 17.10 -2.84
C LYS A 142 -0.57 18.11 -2.11
N ALA A 143 0.34 17.64 -1.26
CA ALA A 143 1.24 18.54 -0.52
C ALA A 143 2.12 19.36 -1.48
N ALA A 144 2.58 18.73 -2.57
CA ALA A 144 3.32 19.42 -3.62
C ALA A 144 2.47 20.51 -4.26
N ALA A 145 1.20 20.22 -4.60
CA ALA A 145 0.28 21.18 -5.22
C ALA A 145 0.05 22.40 -4.33
N GLU A 146 -0.18 22.19 -3.03
CA GLU A 146 -0.37 23.28 -2.08
C GLU A 146 0.84 24.20 -1.98
N TRP A 147 2.05 23.64 -2.02
CA TRP A 147 3.29 24.42 -1.94
C TRP A 147 3.63 25.10 -3.26
N GLU A 148 3.37 24.44 -4.38
CA GLU A 148 3.51 24.99 -5.72
C GLU A 148 2.59 26.18 -5.93
N ALA A 149 1.31 26.07 -5.56
CA ALA A 149 0.34 27.15 -5.66
C ALA A 149 0.74 28.38 -4.83
N LYS A 150 1.39 28.18 -3.67
CA LYS A 150 1.86 29.28 -2.80
C LYS A 150 3.20 29.87 -3.24
N GLY A 151 4.12 29.02 -3.69
CA GLY A 151 5.52 29.39 -3.90
C GLY A 151 5.91 29.59 -5.37
N GLY A 152 5.08 29.16 -6.33
CA GLY A 152 5.38 29.23 -7.77
C GLY A 152 6.56 28.35 -8.21
N ILE A 153 6.95 27.36 -7.41
CA ILE A 153 8.12 26.50 -7.67
C ILE A 153 7.66 25.05 -7.74
N ALA A 154 7.93 24.39 -8.86
CA ALA A 154 7.64 22.97 -9.06
C ALA A 154 8.31 22.10 -7.99
N ARG A 155 7.53 21.23 -7.35
CA ARG A 155 7.95 20.29 -6.30
C ARG A 155 7.68 18.85 -6.70
N TYR A 156 6.52 18.57 -7.29
CA TYR A 156 6.08 17.19 -7.57
C TYR A 156 6.90 16.54 -8.68
N ALA A 157 6.98 17.17 -9.86
CA ALA A 157 7.73 16.60 -10.98
C ALA A 157 9.23 16.39 -10.67
N PRO A 158 9.96 17.36 -10.06
CA PRO A 158 11.35 17.14 -9.62
C PRO A 158 11.51 16.03 -8.57
N TYR A 159 10.56 15.90 -7.65
CA TYR A 159 10.51 14.80 -6.69
C TYR A 159 10.36 13.45 -7.42
N GLN A 160 9.37 13.35 -8.32
CA GLN A 160 9.14 12.14 -9.11
C GLN A 160 10.35 11.78 -9.97
N SER A 161 11.00 12.74 -10.63
CA SER A 161 12.16 12.45 -11.49
C SER A 161 13.34 11.91 -10.69
N THR A 162 13.54 12.41 -9.47
CA THR A 162 14.65 12.02 -8.60
C THR A 162 14.44 10.64 -8.01
N TRP A 163 13.22 10.30 -7.56
CA TRP A 163 13.02 9.09 -6.75
C TRP A 163 12.70 7.82 -7.50
N TYR A 164 11.93 7.86 -8.59
CA TYR A 164 11.78 6.65 -9.40
C TYR A 164 12.98 6.42 -10.34
N ALA A 165 14.08 7.17 -10.17
CA ALA A 165 15.37 6.78 -10.72
C ALA A 165 16.02 5.78 -9.74
N ALA A 166 16.31 4.57 -10.21
CA ALA A 166 16.94 3.56 -9.37
C ALA A 166 18.28 4.10 -8.82
N PRO A 167 18.50 4.08 -7.49
CA PRO A 167 19.75 4.55 -6.93
C PRO A 167 20.90 3.65 -7.41
N PRO A 168 22.08 4.21 -7.73
CA PRO A 168 23.19 3.45 -8.32
C PRO A 168 23.79 2.40 -7.36
N LYS A 169 23.51 2.49 -6.05
CA LYS A 169 23.90 1.52 -5.03
C LYS A 169 22.79 1.38 -3.99
N ALA A 170 22.76 0.23 -3.31
CA ALA A 170 21.92 0.06 -2.14
C ALA A 170 22.33 1.07 -1.06
N THR A 171 21.37 1.90 -0.65
CA THR A 171 21.52 2.87 0.42
C THR A 171 21.82 2.17 1.75
N LEU A 172 22.44 2.80 2.77
CA LEU A 172 22.57 2.24 4.15
C LEU A 172 21.67 2.91 5.20
N VAL A 173 21.18 4.10 4.91
CA VAL A 173 20.29 4.90 5.76
C VAL A 173 18.83 4.69 5.31
N PRO A 174 17.86 4.38 6.21
CA PRO A 174 16.46 4.16 5.82
C PRO A 174 15.83 5.35 5.10
N GLU A 175 16.21 6.57 5.49
CA GLU A 175 15.75 7.79 4.83
C GLU A 175 16.10 7.78 3.35
N ASP A 176 17.32 7.43 2.98
CA ASP A 176 17.83 7.52 1.60
C ASP A 176 17.38 6.35 0.69
N VAL A 177 16.35 5.60 1.10
CA VAL A 177 15.77 4.51 0.33
C VAL A 177 15.12 5.07 -0.93
N GLY A 178 15.55 4.58 -2.10
CA GLY A 178 15.10 5.10 -3.41
C GLY A 178 13.58 5.11 -3.57
N ASN A 179 12.91 4.13 -2.96
CA ASN A 179 11.45 4.02 -2.93
C ASN A 179 10.90 4.19 -1.51
N LEU A 180 11.37 5.20 -0.75
CA LEU A 180 10.96 5.46 0.64
C LEU A 180 9.43 5.49 0.82
N GLU A 181 8.71 6.14 -0.08
CA GLU A 181 7.25 6.20 -0.11
C GLU A 181 6.61 4.79 -0.15
N GLU A 182 7.12 3.91 -1.02
CA GLU A 182 6.66 2.52 -1.10
C GLU A 182 7.05 1.73 0.16
N ALA A 183 8.22 1.98 0.74
CA ALA A 183 8.64 1.35 1.99
C ALA A 183 7.74 1.77 3.17
N LEU A 184 7.35 3.05 3.24
CA LEU A 184 6.44 3.58 4.25
C LEU A 184 5.01 3.06 4.04
N ALA A 185 4.55 2.97 2.79
CA ALA A 185 3.28 2.34 2.42
C ALA A 185 3.21 0.87 2.87
N ASN A 186 4.24 0.09 2.53
CA ASN A 186 4.37 -1.29 2.95
C ASN A 186 4.43 -1.40 4.48
N MET A 187 5.05 -0.44 5.16
CA MET A 187 5.05 -0.38 6.63
C MET A 187 3.68 -0.09 7.21
N GLU A 188 2.92 0.80 6.60
CA GLU A 188 1.58 1.14 7.07
C GLU A 188 0.63 -0.04 6.91
N ALA A 189 0.67 -0.74 5.77
CA ALA A 189 -0.05 -2.00 5.57
C ALA A 189 0.40 -3.07 6.59
N PHE A 190 1.72 -3.20 6.81
CA PHE A 190 2.27 -4.09 7.83
C PHE A 190 1.74 -3.77 9.23
N ARG A 191 1.69 -2.49 9.60
CA ARG A 191 1.19 -1.99 10.89
C ARG A 191 -0.26 -2.39 11.10
N GLN A 192 -1.10 -2.29 10.07
CA GLN A 192 -2.50 -2.70 10.13
C GLN A 192 -2.64 -4.20 10.42
N TYR A 193 -1.87 -5.05 9.74
CA TYR A 193 -1.95 -6.51 9.93
C TYR A 193 -1.56 -6.99 11.33
N ILE A 194 -0.64 -6.29 12.00
CA ILE A 194 -0.20 -6.66 13.36
C ILE A 194 -1.00 -5.98 14.47
N ASN A 195 -1.96 -5.10 14.12
CA ASN A 195 -2.78 -4.39 15.10
C ASN A 195 -3.79 -5.36 15.73
N PRO A 196 -3.82 -5.48 17.09
CA PRO A 196 -4.81 -6.31 17.77
C PRO A 196 -6.25 -6.02 17.36
N SER A 197 -6.63 -4.75 17.16
CA SER A 197 -8.02 -4.41 16.79
C SER A 197 -8.39 -4.91 15.40
N TYR A 198 -7.42 -4.95 14.48
CA TYR A 198 -7.61 -5.48 13.14
C TYR A 198 -7.72 -7.00 13.16
N ALA A 199 -6.82 -7.66 13.90
CA ALA A 199 -6.86 -9.10 14.12
C ALA A 199 -8.15 -9.56 14.82
N ASP A 200 -8.66 -8.77 15.78
CA ASP A 200 -9.94 -9.01 16.44
C ASP A 200 -11.12 -8.99 15.46
N GLY A 201 -11.09 -8.10 14.47
CA GLY A 201 -12.06 -8.06 13.38
C GLY A 201 -12.05 -9.35 12.55
N VAL A 202 -10.85 -9.82 12.16
CA VAL A 202 -10.68 -11.08 11.41
C VAL A 202 -11.14 -12.29 12.23
N SER A 203 -10.80 -12.35 13.52
CA SER A 203 -11.24 -13.42 14.41
C SER A 203 -12.76 -13.50 14.53
N LYS A 204 -13.45 -12.35 14.64
CA LYS A 204 -14.92 -12.31 14.67
C LYS A 204 -15.56 -12.87 13.41
N LEU A 205 -14.90 -12.76 12.24
CA LEU A 205 -15.45 -13.29 10.99
C LEU A 205 -15.45 -14.82 10.96
N VAL A 206 -14.52 -15.47 11.66
CA VAL A 206 -14.41 -16.94 11.75
C VAL A 206 -15.02 -17.51 13.04
N GLU A 207 -15.45 -16.65 13.96
CA GLU A 207 -16.05 -17.04 15.24
C GLU A 207 -17.35 -17.83 15.04
N GLY A 208 -17.53 -18.89 15.83
CA GLY A 208 -18.69 -19.79 15.71
C GLY A 208 -18.64 -20.76 14.53
N ARG A 209 -17.67 -20.61 13.62
CA ARG A 209 -17.40 -21.58 12.53
C ARG A 209 -16.21 -22.49 12.82
N LEU A 210 -15.38 -22.11 13.78
CA LEU A 210 -14.22 -22.85 14.22
C LEU A 210 -14.27 -23.00 15.74
N ASP A 211 -13.64 -24.04 16.27
CA ASP A 211 -13.38 -24.14 17.70
C ASP A 211 -12.59 -22.92 18.22
N GLU A 212 -12.85 -22.52 19.47
CA GLU A 212 -12.24 -21.32 20.09
C GLU A 212 -10.70 -21.31 20.01
N ARG A 213 -10.07 -22.49 20.18
CA ARG A 213 -8.62 -22.63 20.03
C ARG A 213 -8.15 -22.26 18.61
N ASN A 214 -8.89 -22.66 17.58
CA ASN A 214 -8.56 -22.38 16.19
C ASN A 214 -8.78 -20.90 15.86
N VAL A 215 -9.85 -20.28 16.37
CA VAL A 215 -10.07 -18.82 16.25
C VAL A 215 -8.88 -18.03 16.81
N ASN A 216 -8.34 -18.46 17.94
CA ASN A 216 -7.15 -17.85 18.55
C ASN A 216 -5.88 -18.05 17.70
N GLU A 217 -5.72 -19.18 17.01
CA GLU A 217 -4.61 -19.39 16.05
C GLU A 217 -4.71 -18.44 14.85
N TRP A 218 -5.92 -18.21 14.32
CA TRP A 218 -6.15 -17.22 13.27
C TRP A 218 -5.77 -15.81 13.78
N LYS A 219 -6.19 -15.43 14.99
CA LYS A 219 -5.77 -14.16 15.62
C LYS A 219 -4.26 -14.04 15.71
N ALA A 220 -3.60 -15.08 16.22
CA ALA A 220 -2.16 -15.13 16.45
C ALA A 220 -1.34 -15.17 15.17
N PHE A 221 -1.93 -15.54 14.03
CA PHE A 221 -1.26 -15.52 12.73
C PHE A 221 -1.02 -14.10 12.22
N PHE A 222 -1.97 -13.20 12.47
CA PHE A 222 -1.85 -11.77 12.15
C PHE A 222 -1.02 -11.04 13.21
N ILE A 223 -1.24 -11.33 14.50
CA ILE A 223 -0.45 -10.77 15.60
C ILE A 223 1.01 -11.26 15.54
N GLY A 224 1.96 -10.37 15.85
CA GLY A 224 3.39 -10.74 15.91
C GLY A 224 4.04 -10.95 14.53
N GLY A 225 3.34 -10.57 13.46
CA GLY A 225 3.92 -10.37 12.13
C GLY A 225 4.17 -11.63 11.31
N ARG A 226 3.56 -12.78 11.61
CA ARG A 226 3.77 -14.01 10.81
C ARG A 226 3.19 -13.86 9.39
N PHE A 227 1.91 -13.48 9.27
CA PHE A 227 1.33 -13.17 7.96
C PHE A 227 2.17 -12.13 7.22
N ALA A 228 2.51 -11.07 7.94
CA ALA A 228 3.26 -9.97 7.38
C ALA A 228 4.68 -10.39 6.93
N VAL A 229 5.34 -11.34 7.60
CA VAL A 229 6.62 -11.94 7.14
C VAL A 229 6.45 -12.70 5.84
N GLU A 230 5.39 -13.49 5.71
CA GLU A 230 5.12 -14.25 4.49
C GLU A 230 4.82 -13.30 3.33
N MET A 231 4.06 -12.24 3.58
CA MET A 231 3.80 -11.20 2.59
C MET A 231 5.06 -10.48 2.18
N ALA A 232 5.85 -10.08 3.18
CA ALA A 232 7.13 -9.42 3.00
C ALA A 232 8.06 -10.33 2.15
N ASN A 233 8.08 -11.65 2.39
CA ASN A 233 8.81 -12.60 1.55
C ASN A 233 8.27 -12.71 0.11
N VAL A 234 6.96 -12.67 -0.10
CA VAL A 234 6.38 -12.68 -1.46
C VAL A 234 6.72 -11.41 -2.22
N PHE A 235 6.59 -10.26 -1.57
CA PHE A 235 6.94 -8.96 -2.13
C PHE A 235 8.43 -8.67 -2.08
N SER A 236 9.24 -9.61 -1.57
CA SER A 236 10.68 -9.42 -1.37
C SER A 236 11.52 -9.21 -2.62
N ARG A 237 10.85 -9.22 -3.76
CA ARG A 237 11.45 -9.20 -5.07
C ARG A 237 11.02 -7.94 -5.83
N GLN A 238 10.28 -7.01 -5.20
CA GLN A 238 9.51 -5.98 -5.92
C GLN A 238 9.29 -4.68 -5.14
N PRO A 239 9.40 -3.52 -5.80
CA PRO A 239 10.42 -3.14 -6.80
C PRO A 239 11.72 -2.72 -6.03
N PRO A 240 12.71 -1.99 -6.61
CA PRO A 240 13.96 -1.65 -5.92
C PRO A 240 13.72 -1.00 -4.54
N GLY A 241 14.31 -1.55 -3.49
CA GLY A 241 14.20 -0.99 -2.13
C GLY A 241 13.41 -1.83 -1.12
N TRP A 242 12.76 -2.93 -1.54
CA TRP A 242 12.18 -3.87 -0.56
C TRP A 242 13.22 -4.36 0.47
N LYS A 243 14.46 -4.63 0.04
CA LYS A 243 15.52 -5.07 0.97
C LYS A 243 15.83 -3.99 2.02
N ASP A 244 15.34 -2.78 1.82
CA ASP A 244 15.45 -1.68 2.75
C ASP A 244 14.19 -1.49 3.61
N PHE A 245 13.05 -2.09 3.25
CA PHE A 245 11.86 -2.15 4.11
C PHE A 245 12.16 -2.75 5.48
N VAL A 246 12.97 -3.80 5.53
CA VAL A 246 13.40 -4.44 6.79
C VAL A 246 14.12 -3.48 7.74
N ARG A 247 14.62 -2.34 7.27
CA ARG A 247 15.28 -1.32 8.10
C ARG A 247 14.30 -0.46 8.88
N PHE A 248 13.05 -0.41 8.42
CA PHE A 248 11.96 0.20 9.16
C PHE A 248 11.37 -0.77 10.19
N LEU A 249 11.80 -2.04 10.18
CA LEU A 249 11.30 -3.08 11.08
C LEU A 249 12.32 -3.43 12.16
N ASN A 250 11.81 -3.76 13.35
CA ASN A 250 12.58 -4.42 14.39
C ASN A 250 12.48 -5.94 14.18
N ARG A 251 13.60 -6.59 13.84
CA ARG A 251 13.68 -8.05 13.68
C ARG A 251 14.05 -8.70 15.03
N LYS A 252 13.17 -9.56 15.54
CA LYS A 252 13.45 -10.44 16.68
C LYS A 252 13.66 -11.85 16.18
N THR A 253 14.73 -12.48 16.63
CA THR A 253 15.00 -13.90 16.34
C THR A 253 14.89 -14.65 17.65
N SER A 254 13.90 -15.53 17.79
CA SER A 254 13.80 -16.43 18.94
C SER A 254 14.20 -17.83 18.52
N VAL A 255 15.16 -18.42 19.22
CA VAL A 255 15.54 -19.83 19.06
C VAL A 255 14.75 -20.62 20.09
N GLY A 256 13.83 -21.48 19.63
CA GLY A 256 13.08 -22.37 20.52
C GLY A 256 13.95 -23.50 21.07
N SER A 257 13.49 -24.16 22.13
CA SER A 257 14.15 -25.33 22.74
C SER A 257 14.30 -26.54 21.81
N THR A 258 13.71 -26.49 20.61
CA THR A 258 13.71 -27.55 19.59
C THR A 258 14.45 -27.15 18.29
N ASN A 259 15.42 -26.23 18.34
CA ASN A 259 16.25 -25.79 17.20
C ASN A 259 15.50 -25.09 16.04
N TYR A 260 14.25 -24.67 16.23
CA TYR A 260 13.57 -23.79 15.27
C TYR A 260 13.92 -22.32 15.53
N VAL A 261 14.49 -21.66 14.52
CA VAL A 261 14.70 -20.21 14.50
C VAL A 261 13.42 -19.54 14.02
N ARG A 262 12.70 -18.87 14.91
CA ARG A 262 11.52 -18.06 14.55
C ARG A 262 11.96 -16.60 14.40
N ILE A 263 11.80 -16.06 13.20
CA ILE A 263 12.01 -14.64 12.91
C ILE A 263 10.65 -13.94 13.03
N GLN A 264 10.59 -12.92 13.88
CA GLN A 264 9.45 -12.03 14.03
C GLN A 264 9.88 -10.63 13.63
N TYR A 265 8.97 -9.88 13.00
CA TYR A 265 9.17 -8.47 12.73
C TYR A 265 8.10 -7.69 13.49
N SER A 266 8.52 -6.57 14.08
CA SER A 266 7.63 -5.59 14.69
C SER A 266 7.89 -4.23 14.08
N TYR A 267 6.83 -3.44 13.94
CA TYR A 267 6.89 -2.06 13.48
C TYR A 267 7.78 -1.18 14.39
N ASN A 268 8.55 -0.27 13.78
CA ASN A 268 9.34 0.74 14.49
C ASN A 268 8.73 2.14 14.31
N PRO A 269 8.09 2.72 15.35
CA PRO A 269 7.44 4.02 15.24
C PRO A 269 8.38 5.19 15.03
N GLU A 270 9.59 5.13 15.59
CA GLU A 270 10.57 6.19 15.44
C GLU A 270 11.07 6.26 13.99
N MET A 271 11.30 5.11 13.35
CA MET A 271 11.73 5.05 11.96
C MET A 271 10.62 5.49 10.99
N LEU A 272 9.36 5.17 11.28
CA LEU A 272 8.23 5.69 10.50
C LEU A 272 8.16 7.21 10.58
N GLU A 273 8.17 7.77 11.80
CA GLU A 273 8.10 9.21 11.99
C GLU A 273 9.29 9.94 11.33
N ARG A 274 10.49 9.38 11.46
CA ARG A 274 11.70 9.92 10.82
C ARG A 274 11.58 9.87 9.30
N GLY A 275 11.11 8.77 8.72
CA GLY A 275 10.87 8.64 7.27
C GLY A 275 9.82 9.63 6.75
N GLN A 276 8.72 9.83 7.48
CA GLN A 276 7.68 10.80 7.12
C GLN A 276 8.18 12.25 7.17
N LYS A 277 8.94 12.61 8.22
CA LYS A 277 9.59 13.93 8.32
C LYS A 277 10.59 14.15 7.19
N GLU A 278 11.36 13.12 6.86
CA GLU A 278 12.32 13.18 5.77
C GLU A 278 11.62 13.39 4.42
N LEU A 279 10.57 12.62 4.15
CA LEU A 279 9.78 12.75 2.92
C LEU A 279 9.22 14.18 2.80
N SER A 280 8.72 14.74 3.91
CA SER A 280 8.25 16.13 3.96
C SER A 280 9.38 17.10 3.63
N ARG A 281 10.55 16.96 4.28
CA ARG A 281 11.74 17.79 4.05
C ARG A 281 12.19 17.75 2.59
N ARG A 282 12.22 16.58 1.97
CA ARG A 282 12.61 16.39 0.56
C ARG A 282 11.68 17.11 -0.39
N LEU A 283 10.38 16.93 -0.19
CA LEU A 283 9.38 17.59 -1.01
C LEU A 283 9.48 19.12 -0.89
N ALA A 284 9.84 19.63 0.30
CA ALA A 284 10.09 21.06 0.53
C ALA A 284 11.44 21.55 -0.02
N GLY A 285 12.23 20.69 -0.69
CA GLY A 285 13.54 21.05 -1.25
C GLY A 285 14.66 21.12 -0.21
N GLY A 286 14.53 20.41 0.91
CA GLY A 286 15.59 20.28 1.92
C GLY A 286 15.51 21.24 3.10
N ALA A 287 14.43 22.01 3.26
CA ALA A 287 14.30 23.02 4.31
C ALA A 287 14.25 22.41 5.74
N PRO A 288 15.08 22.88 6.69
CA PRO A 288 15.31 22.22 7.99
C PRO A 288 14.12 22.22 8.96
N ASP A 289 13.06 22.99 8.73
CA ASP A 289 11.89 23.10 9.62
C ASP A 289 10.56 22.71 8.95
N THR A 290 10.62 21.77 8.00
CA THR A 290 9.42 21.34 7.28
C THR A 290 8.50 20.53 8.21
N PRO A 291 7.23 20.93 8.40
CA PRO A 291 6.26 20.14 9.18
C PRO A 291 6.07 18.74 8.59
N ASN A 292 5.77 17.75 9.44
CA ASN A 292 5.42 16.41 8.97
C ASN A 292 4.02 16.43 8.35
N LEU A 293 3.94 16.39 7.02
CA LEU A 293 2.69 16.44 6.26
C LEU A 293 1.81 15.18 6.44
N PHE A 294 2.36 14.11 7.01
CA PHE A 294 1.63 12.88 7.32
C PHE A 294 0.98 12.89 8.72
N LYS A 295 1.18 13.96 9.51
CA LYS A 295 0.55 14.15 10.83
C LYS A 295 -0.55 15.20 10.85
N THR A 296 -0.75 15.97 9.77
CA THR A 296 -1.82 16.96 9.64
C THR A 296 -3.18 16.30 9.37
N ASP A 297 -4.26 16.96 9.81
CA ASP A 297 -5.62 16.41 9.80
C ASP A 297 -6.07 15.87 8.44
N VAL A 298 -6.89 14.82 8.54
CA VAL A 298 -7.25 13.83 7.53
C VAL A 298 -7.67 14.47 6.20
N ALA A 299 -6.75 14.51 5.23
CA ALA A 299 -7.14 14.65 3.83
C ALA A 299 -8.15 13.54 3.52
N GLU A 300 -9.31 13.92 2.97
CA GLU A 300 -10.29 12.94 2.51
C GLU A 300 -9.60 11.96 1.56
N PRO A 301 -9.85 10.65 1.72
CA PRO A 301 -9.23 9.65 0.86
C PRO A 301 -9.64 9.91 -0.60
N PRO A 302 -8.74 9.66 -1.56
CA PRO A 302 -9.07 9.78 -2.97
C PRO A 302 -10.25 8.84 -3.33
N PRO A 303 -11.10 9.23 -4.28
CA PRO A 303 -12.12 8.32 -4.80
C PRO A 303 -11.46 7.07 -5.37
N VAL A 304 -12.14 5.94 -5.27
CA VAL A 304 -11.63 4.64 -5.71
C VAL A 304 -12.48 4.11 -6.85
N PHE A 305 -11.82 3.53 -7.85
CA PHE A 305 -12.43 2.99 -9.05
C PHE A 305 -11.96 1.57 -9.31
N LEU A 306 -12.84 0.75 -9.88
CA LEU A 306 -12.52 -0.58 -10.40
C LEU A 306 -12.38 -0.52 -11.94
N LEU A 307 -11.36 -1.21 -12.46
CA LEU A 307 -10.99 -1.35 -13.88
C LEU A 307 -10.99 -2.81 -14.32
#